data_AF-A0A328RYI3-F1
#
_entry.id   AF-A0A328RYI3-F1
#
_cell.length_a   1.000
_cell.length_b   1.000
_cell.length_c   1.000
_cell.angle_alpha   90.00
_cell.angle_beta   90.00
_cell.angle_gamma   90.00
#
_symmetry.space_group_name_H-M   'P 1'
#
loop_
_entity.id
_entity.type
_entity.pdbx_description
1 polymer ?
#
loop_
_entity_poly.entity_id
_entity_poly.type
_entity_poly.pdbx_seq_one_letter_code
_entity_poly.pdbx_strand_id
1 'polypeptide(L)'
;MKLTKDALIREAEIFCKLENSKNHPELIGINDGKSIGTYIEHEFKKFLENKYEFNSGSSAQGIDFPDKNINTDLKVTSNKKPQNSCPFNDIKQKIYGLGYNLLLFIYSKND
;
A
#
# COMPACT_ATOMS: atom_id res chain seq x y z
N MET A 1 -4.94 1.78 -20.17
CA MET A 1 -4.97 0.31 -19.93
C MET A 1 -5.52 0.06 -18.53
N LYS A 2 -6.48 -0.84 -18.33
CA LYS A 2 -7.05 -1.05 -16.99
C LYS A 2 -6.12 -1.86 -16.08
N LEU A 3 -6.04 -1.47 -14.80
CA LEU A 3 -5.34 -2.24 -13.78
C LEU A 3 -6.08 -3.55 -13.49
N THR A 4 -5.33 -4.64 -13.27
CA THR A 4 -5.85 -5.93 -12.82
C THR A 4 -5.11 -6.37 -11.57
N LYS A 5 -5.65 -7.35 -10.84
CA LYS A 5 -4.97 -7.90 -9.66
C LYS A 5 -3.57 -8.46 -9.98
N ASP A 6 -3.42 -9.19 -11.07
CA ASP A 6 -2.13 -9.75 -11.48
C ASP A 6 -1.15 -8.66 -11.91
N ALA A 7 -1.65 -7.59 -12.53
CA ALA A 7 -0.84 -6.42 -12.81
C ALA A 7 -0.43 -5.69 -11.53
N LEU A 8 -1.34 -5.51 -10.58
CA LEU A 8 -1.05 -4.89 -9.29
C LEU A 8 0.08 -5.63 -8.54
N ILE A 9 0.05 -6.97 -8.51
CA ILE A 9 1.11 -7.79 -7.88
C ILE A 9 2.45 -7.57 -8.59
N ARG A 10 2.47 -7.66 -9.93
CA ARG A 10 3.69 -7.47 -10.72
C ARG A 10 4.28 -6.08 -10.55
N GLU A 11 3.44 -5.06 -10.60
CA GLU A 11 3.85 -3.67 -10.45
C GLU A 11 4.33 -3.38 -9.03
N ALA A 12 3.75 -4.00 -8.00
CA ALA A 12 4.24 -3.90 -6.63
C ALA A 12 5.67 -4.46 -6.49
N GLU A 13 5.96 -5.62 -7.11
CA GLU A 13 7.32 -6.17 -7.13
C GLU A 13 8.33 -5.25 -7.84
N ILE A 14 7.92 -4.69 -8.98
CA ILE A 14 8.77 -3.76 -9.76
C ILE A 14 9.00 -2.48 -8.95
N PHE A 15 7.95 -1.93 -8.36
CA PHE A 15 8.02 -0.74 -7.51
C PHE A 15 9.00 -0.94 -6.35
N CYS A 16 8.89 -2.05 -5.61
CA CYS A 16 9.82 -2.38 -4.53
C CYS A 16 11.28 -2.40 -4.99
N LYS A 17 11.58 -3.01 -6.15
CA LYS A 17 12.95 -3.06 -6.69
C LYS A 17 13.47 -1.68 -7.06
N LEU A 18 12.62 -0.83 -7.64
CA LEU A 18 12.97 0.53 -8.05
C LEU A 18 13.20 1.42 -6.83
N GLU A 19 12.25 1.49 -5.90
CA GLU A 19 12.36 2.35 -4.72
C GLU A 19 13.51 1.92 -3.81
N ASN A 20 13.75 0.61 -3.64
CA ASN A 20 14.88 0.13 -2.84
C ASN A 20 16.26 0.52 -3.42
N SER A 21 16.34 0.88 -4.71
CA SER A 21 17.57 1.37 -5.34
C SER A 21 17.73 2.90 -5.30
N LYS A 22 16.69 3.63 -4.88
CA LYS A 22 16.67 5.09 -4.84
C LYS A 22 17.04 5.58 -3.45
N ASN A 23 17.68 6.75 -3.43
CA ASN A 23 17.73 7.55 -2.22
C ASN A 23 16.41 8.31 -2.07
N HIS A 24 15.92 8.40 -0.84
CA HIS A 24 14.70 9.13 -0.50
C HIS A 24 15.03 10.29 0.46
N PRO A 25 15.59 11.42 -0.02
CA PRO A 25 15.94 12.55 0.82
C PRO A 25 14.77 13.10 1.64
N GLU A 26 13.55 13.02 1.07
CA GLU A 26 12.28 13.39 1.71
C GLU A 26 12.04 12.69 3.06
N LEU A 27 12.63 11.50 3.25
CA LEU A 27 12.44 10.67 4.43
C LEU A 27 13.56 10.83 5.47
N ILE A 28 14.63 11.56 5.17
CA ILE A 28 15.75 11.75 6.10
C ILE A 28 15.25 12.47 7.36
N GLY A 29 15.55 11.90 8.53
CA GLY A 29 15.12 12.43 9.82
C GLY A 29 13.64 12.17 10.17
N ILE A 30 12.83 11.62 9.25
CA ILE A 30 11.46 11.21 9.54
C ILE A 30 11.47 9.86 10.23
N ASN A 31 10.92 9.81 11.45
CA ASN A 31 10.82 8.58 12.25
C ASN A 31 9.37 8.11 12.48
N ASP A 32 8.38 8.93 12.10
CA ASP A 32 6.98 8.56 12.21
C ASP A 32 6.60 7.54 11.13
N GLY A 33 6.22 6.34 11.57
CA GLY A 33 5.89 5.25 10.66
C GLY A 33 4.65 5.54 9.81
N LYS A 34 3.76 6.43 10.26
CA LYS A 34 2.60 6.86 9.49
C LYS A 34 3.02 7.77 8.33
N SER A 35 3.85 8.80 8.57
CA SER A 35 4.39 9.65 7.50
C SER A 35 5.13 8.84 6.43
N ILE A 36 5.98 7.88 6.84
CA ILE A 36 6.68 7.00 5.88
C ILE A 36 5.70 6.13 5.11
N GLY A 37 4.69 5.57 5.80
CA GLY A 37 3.61 4.80 5.19
C GLY A 37 2.89 5.59 4.10
N THR A 38 2.39 6.78 4.45
CA THR A 38 1.70 7.69 3.51
C THR A 38 2.58 8.04 2.30
N TYR A 39 3.89 8.26 2.49
CA TYR A 39 4.81 8.50 1.39
C TYR A 39 4.85 7.32 0.41
N ILE A 40 5.06 6.10 0.91
CA ILE A 40 5.12 4.89 0.07
C ILE A 40 3.79 4.66 -0.65
N GLU A 41 2.65 4.83 0.02
CA GLU A 41 1.32 4.68 -0.56
C GLU A 41 1.09 5.66 -1.72
N HIS A 42 1.47 6.93 -1.52
CA HIS A 42 1.36 7.96 -2.55
C HIS A 42 2.27 7.67 -3.75
N GLU A 43 3.53 7.32 -3.52
CA GLU A 43 4.47 7.05 -4.60
C GLU A 43 4.06 5.80 -5.41
N PHE A 44 3.51 4.77 -4.75
CA PHE A 44 2.99 3.60 -5.46
C PHE A 44 1.77 3.92 -6.31
N LYS A 45 0.82 4.72 -5.80
CA LYS A 45 -0.34 5.15 -6.59
C LYS A 45 0.08 5.96 -7.81
N LYS A 46 0.99 6.94 -7.67
CA LYS A 46 1.54 7.70 -8.80
C LYS A 46 2.25 6.79 -9.81
N PHE A 47 3.02 5.81 -9.33
CA PHE A 47 3.70 4.84 -10.20
C PHE A 47 2.71 4.06 -11.07
N LEU A 48 1.55 3.70 -10.52
CA LEU A 48 0.48 3.03 -11.26
C LEU A 48 -0.29 3.97 -12.18
N GLU A 49 -0.61 5.19 -11.76
CA GLU A 49 -1.39 6.18 -12.54
C GLU A 49 -0.73 6.52 -13.88
N ASN A 50 0.60 6.50 -13.92
CA ASN A 50 1.36 6.71 -15.15
C ASN A 50 1.22 5.58 -16.19
N LYS A 51 0.66 4.43 -15.81
CA LYS A 51 0.61 3.21 -16.63
C LYS A 51 -0.79 2.62 -16.80
N TYR A 52 -1.64 2.83 -15.80
CA TYR A 52 -2.94 2.18 -15.68
C TYR A 52 -4.04 3.17 -15.32
N GLU A 53 -5.23 2.90 -15.86
CA GLU A 53 -6.48 3.48 -15.39
C GLU A 53 -7.05 2.59 -14.29
N PHE A 54 -7.30 3.17 -13.13
CA PHE A 54 -7.96 2.52 -11.99
C PHE A 54 -8.64 3.57 -11.13
N ASN A 55 -9.62 3.14 -10.33
CA ASN A 55 -10.14 4.00 -9.27
C ASN A 55 -9.17 3.97 -8.08
N SER A 56 -8.45 5.05 -7.82
CA SER A 56 -7.81 5.26 -6.53
C SER A 56 -8.91 5.57 -5.53
N GLY A 57 -9.30 4.59 -4.71
CA GLY A 57 -10.35 4.77 -3.72
C GLY A 57 -10.10 6.00 -2.84
N SER A 58 -11.17 6.56 -2.28
CA SER A 58 -11.03 7.65 -1.31
C SER A 58 -10.76 7.10 0.09
N SER A 59 -10.03 7.84 0.93
CA SER A 59 -9.84 7.50 2.35
C SER A 59 -11.16 7.29 3.11
N ALA A 60 -12.29 7.80 2.58
CA ALA A 60 -13.63 7.63 3.14
C ALA A 60 -14.26 6.25 2.87
N GLN A 61 -13.83 5.53 1.83
CA GLN A 61 -14.30 4.16 1.52
C GLN A 61 -13.45 3.06 2.18
N GLY A 62 -12.25 3.40 2.66
CA GLY A 62 -11.41 2.51 3.46
C GLY A 62 -10.68 1.40 2.68
N ILE A 63 -10.65 1.45 1.34
CA ILE A 63 -9.91 0.52 0.46
C ILE A 63 -9.23 1.32 -0.65
N ASP A 64 -7.92 1.13 -0.81
CA ASP A 64 -7.13 1.87 -1.82
C ASP A 64 -7.47 1.54 -3.28
N PHE A 65 -7.78 0.29 -3.60
CA PHE A 65 -8.13 -0.18 -4.95
C PHE A 65 -9.50 -0.88 -4.93
N PRO A 66 -10.62 -0.11 -4.88
CA PRO A 66 -11.97 -0.64 -4.68
C PRO A 66 -12.59 -1.30 -5.93
N ASP A 67 -11.95 -1.20 -7.10
CA ASP A 67 -12.47 -1.81 -8.32
C ASP A 67 -12.71 -3.31 -8.09
N LYS A 68 -13.91 -3.81 -8.41
CA LYS A 68 -14.36 -5.18 -8.07
C LYS A 68 -13.38 -6.29 -8.50
N ASN A 69 -12.64 -6.07 -9.58
CA ASN A 69 -11.67 -7.03 -10.14
C ASN A 69 -10.30 -7.00 -9.42
N ILE A 70 -10.09 -6.02 -8.53
CA ILE A 70 -8.87 -5.82 -7.73
C ILE A 70 -9.22 -5.98 -6.25
N ASN A 71 -10.16 -5.18 -5.74
CA ASN A 71 -10.69 -5.16 -4.38
C ASN A 71 -9.59 -5.38 -3.34
N THR A 72 -8.60 -4.48 -3.33
CA THR A 72 -7.36 -4.61 -2.56
C THR A 72 -7.09 -3.32 -1.79
N ASP A 73 -6.80 -3.43 -0.51
CA ASP A 73 -6.39 -2.34 0.37
C ASP A 73 -4.87 -2.38 0.58
N LEU A 74 -4.24 -1.20 0.66
CA LEU A 74 -2.82 -1.08 0.85
C LEU A 74 -2.50 -0.92 2.33
N LYS A 75 -1.43 -1.58 2.77
CA LYS A 75 -0.88 -1.41 4.11
C LYS A 75 0.62 -1.29 4.01
N VAL A 76 1.18 -0.37 4.79
CA VAL A 76 2.62 -0.16 4.87
C VAL A 76 3.06 -0.29 6.32
N THR A 77 4.12 -1.06 6.56
CA THR A 77 4.63 -1.30 7.91
C THR A 77 6.15 -1.38 7.94
N SER A 78 6.75 -1.02 9.08
CA SER A 78 8.20 -1.15 9.27
C SER A 78 8.57 -2.58 9.65
N ASN A 79 9.70 -3.08 9.15
CA ASN A 79 10.27 -4.35 9.61
C ASN A 79 10.82 -4.30 11.04
N LYS A 80 11.21 -3.12 11.55
CA LYS A 80 11.77 -2.94 12.91
C LYS A 80 10.68 -2.77 13.96
N LYS A 81 9.61 -2.04 13.62
CA LYS A 81 8.46 -1.80 14.49
C LYS A 81 7.17 -1.93 13.67
N PRO A 82 6.57 -3.12 13.61
CA PRO A 82 5.32 -3.30 12.90
C PRO A 82 4.26 -2.33 13.43
N GLN A 83 3.58 -1.61 12.54
CA GLN A 83 2.42 -0.78 12.87
C GLN A 83 1.30 -1.66 13.43
N ASN A 84 0.73 -1.28 14.57
CA ASN A 84 -0.47 -1.90 15.15
C ASN A 84 -1.73 -1.29 14.51
N SER A 85 -1.98 -1.57 13.24
CA SER A 85 -3.26 -1.28 12.60
C SER A 85 -4.03 -2.57 12.39
N CYS A 86 -5.02 -2.84 13.26
CA CYS A 86 -5.95 -3.95 13.05
C CYS A 86 -6.82 -3.65 11.82
N PRO A 87 -6.82 -4.48 10.76
CA PRO A 87 -7.64 -4.24 9.58
C PRO A 87 -9.13 -4.55 9.85
N PHE A 88 -9.42 -5.21 10.96
CA PHE A 88 -10.78 -5.59 11.36
C PHE A 88 -11.44 -4.43 12.09
N ASN A 89 -12.51 -3.89 11.50
CA ASN A 89 -13.39 -2.91 12.10
C ASN A 89 -14.37 -3.55 13.08
N ASP A 90 -14.69 -4.83 12.92
CA ASP A 90 -15.58 -5.58 13.81
C ASP A 90 -15.19 -7.06 14.00
N ILE A 91 -15.89 -7.74 14.92
CA ILE A 91 -15.70 -9.18 15.22
C ILE A 91 -16.11 -10.08 14.05
N LYS A 92 -17.08 -9.68 13.23
CA LYS A 92 -17.54 -10.49 12.10
C LYS A 92 -16.44 -10.61 11.06
N GLN A 93 -15.70 -9.54 10.77
CA GLN A 93 -14.56 -9.61 9.86
C GLN A 93 -13.44 -10.51 10.39
N LYS A 94 -13.29 -10.64 11.71
CA LYS A 94 -12.34 -11.62 12.30
C LYS A 94 -12.76 -13.07 12.06
N ILE A 95 -14.07 -13.33 11.96
CA ILE A 95 -14.63 -14.68 11.79
C ILE A 95 -14.78 -15.04 10.31
N TYR A 96 -15.25 -14.10 9.49
CA TYR A 96 -15.61 -14.32 8.08
C TYR A 96 -14.61 -13.76 7.07
N GLY A 97 -13.60 -13.01 7.54
CA GLY A 97 -12.63 -12.33 6.68
C GLY A 97 -13.04 -10.88 6.34
N LEU A 98 -12.09 -10.13 5.77
CA LEU A 98 -12.23 -8.69 5.51
C LEU A 98 -13.19 -8.36 4.35
N GLY A 99 -13.40 -9.31 3.43
CA GLY A 99 -14.15 -9.09 2.19
C GLY A 99 -13.37 -8.36 1.09
N TYR A 100 -12.08 -8.08 1.33
CA TYR A 100 -11.13 -7.50 0.38
C TYR A 100 -9.73 -8.09 0.62
N ASN A 101 -8.84 -7.90 -0.35
CA ASN A 101 -7.45 -8.37 -0.27
C ASN A 101 -6.56 -7.31 0.40
N LEU A 102 -5.45 -7.74 1.00
CA LEU A 102 -4.43 -6.82 1.52
C LEU A 102 -3.16 -6.94 0.68
N LEU A 103 -2.63 -5.80 0.25
CA LEU A 103 -1.27 -5.69 -0.28
C LEU A 103 -0.39 -4.99 0.75
N LEU A 104 0.55 -5.74 1.32
CA LEU A 104 1.41 -5.27 2.41
C LEU A 104 2.80 -4.91 1.88
N PHE A 105 3.17 -3.64 1.98
CA PHE A 105 4.55 -3.20 1.85
C PHE A 105 5.25 -3.23 3.22
N ILE A 106 6.43 -3.82 3.24
CA ILE A 106 7.30 -3.83 4.41
C ILE A 106 8.55 -3.03 4.05
N TYR A 107 8.82 -1.96 4.80
CA TYR A 107 10.01 -1.15 4.60
C TYR A 107 11.03 -1.36 5.72
N SER A 108 12.30 -1.21 5.37
CA SER A 108 13.36 -0.96 6.33
C SER A 108 14.00 0.37 5.99
N LYS A 109 14.23 1.17 7.03
CA LYS A 109 14.91 2.45 6.92
C LYS A 109 16.14 2.41 7.81
N ASN A 110 17.27 2.73 7.21
CA ASN A 110 18.53 2.98 7.89
C ASN A 110 18.86 4.44 7.63
N ASP A 111 18.82 5.24 8.68
CA ASP A 111 19.43 6.57 8.66
C ASP A 111 20.92 6.46 8.95
#